data_AF-A0A914N6J3-F1
#
_entry.id   AF-A0A914N6J3-F1
#
_cell.length_a   1.000
_cell.length_b   1.000
_cell.length_c   1.000
_cell.angle_alpha   90.00
_cell.angle_beta   90.00
_cell.angle_gamma   90.00
#
_symmetry.space_group_name_H-M   'P 1'
#
loop_
_entity.id
_entity.type
_entity.pdbx_description
1 polymer ?
#
loop_
_entity_poly.entity_id
_entity_poly.type
_entity_poly.pdbx_seq_one_letter_code
_entity_poly.pdbx_strand_id
1 'polypeptide(L)' 'MRRKELCMHIKYIDDRKCFICGVTQTIRWRRHPESGNYLCNACGCKQRKEVAKKGKP' A
#
# COMPACT_ATOMS: atom_id res chain seq x y z
N MET A 1 19.72 -22.94 2.86
CA MET A 1 19.18 -23.15 1.50
C MET A 1 17.88 -23.95 1.62
N ARG A 2 16.83 -23.58 0.84
CA ARG A 2 15.39 -24.00 0.93
C ARG A 2 14.62 -23.22 2.01
N ARG A 3 13.98 -22.08 1.75
CA ARG A 3 13.12 -21.63 0.63
C ARG A 3 11.82 -22.46 0.56
N LYS A 4 10.68 -21.78 0.82
CA LYS A 4 9.28 -22.28 0.93
C LYS A 4 9.06 -22.93 2.31
N GLU A 5 8.14 -22.53 3.19
CA GLU A 5 6.68 -22.69 3.05
C GLU A 5 5.88 -21.88 4.11
N LEU A 6 5.79 -20.56 3.97
CA LEU A 6 4.67 -19.80 4.58
C LEU A 6 3.97 -18.93 3.53
N CYS A 7 3.84 -19.46 2.31
CA CYS A 7 3.00 -18.89 1.25
C CYS A 7 1.60 -19.56 1.18
N MET A 8 1.12 -20.18 2.27
CA MET A 8 -0.12 -20.95 2.29
C MET A 8 -1.19 -20.35 3.21
N HIS A 9 -1.48 -19.06 3.10
CA HIS A 9 -2.83 -18.53 3.40
C HIS A 9 -3.27 -17.59 2.26
N ILE A 10 -3.14 -18.10 1.04
CA ILE A 10 -3.79 -17.57 -0.16
C ILE A 10 -5.30 -17.83 -0.01
N LYS A 11 -6.02 -16.95 0.71
CA LYS A 11 -7.49 -16.79 0.62
C LYS A 11 -7.99 -15.44 1.11
N TYR A 12 -7.14 -14.42 1.04
CA TYR A 12 -7.62 -13.03 1.07
C TYR A 12 -7.05 -12.32 -0.16
N ILE A 13 -7.71 -12.54 -1.31
CA ILE A 13 -7.77 -11.46 -2.30
C ILE A 13 -8.65 -10.42 -1.61
N ASP A 14 -8.03 -9.61 -0.77
CA ASP A 14 -8.68 -8.38 -0.37
C ASP A 14 -8.77 -7.57 -1.66
N ASP A 15 -9.98 -7.21 -2.08
CA ASP A 15 -10.24 -6.38 -3.27
C ASP A 15 -9.61 -4.96 -3.14
N ARG A 16 -8.79 -4.75 -2.10
CA ARG A 16 -7.86 -3.65 -1.98
C ARG A 16 -6.97 -3.60 -3.21
N LYS A 17 -7.23 -2.59 -4.02
CA LYS A 17 -6.34 -2.07 -5.06
C LYS A 17 -5.76 -0.75 -4.61
N CYS A 18 -4.48 -0.54 -4.88
CA CYS A 18 -3.88 0.77 -4.67
C CYS A 18 -4.56 1.80 -5.59
N PHE A 19 -5.10 2.87 -5.02
CA PHE A 19 -5.74 3.94 -5.80
C PHE A 19 -4.77 4.62 -6.79
N ILE A 20 -3.47 4.65 -6.49
CA ILE A 20 -2.46 5.36 -7.28
C ILE A 20 -1.86 4.50 -8.40
N CYS A 21 -1.55 3.22 -8.14
CA CYS A 21 -0.88 2.36 -9.11
C CYS A 21 -1.60 1.04 -9.41
N GLY A 22 -2.79 0.83 -8.85
CA GLY A 22 -3.63 -0.34 -9.14
C GLY A 22 -3.13 -1.68 -8.59
N VAL A 23 -1.93 -1.74 -7.98
CA VAL A 23 -1.40 -2.99 -7.42
C VAL A 23 -2.38 -3.57 -6.40
N THR A 24 -2.66 -4.87 -6.53
CA THR A 24 -3.52 -5.67 -5.65
C THR A 24 -2.71 -6.55 -4.68
N GLN A 25 -1.39 -6.61 -4.86
CA GLN A 25 -0.47 -7.39 -4.05
C GLN A 25 0.57 -6.48 -3.38
N THR A 26 0.51 -6.32 -2.08
CA THR A 26 1.51 -5.53 -1.34
C THR A 26 1.72 -6.11 0.06
N ILE A 27 2.95 -5.99 0.56
CA ILE A 27 3.35 -6.48 1.90
C ILE A 27 2.68 -5.66 3.02
N ARG A 28 2.29 -4.41 2.74
CA ARG A 28 1.60 -3.56 3.71
C ARG A 28 0.68 -2.57 2.98
N TRP A 29 -0.59 -2.60 3.33
CA TRP A 29 -1.55 -1.58 2.93
C TRP A 29 -1.41 -0.34 3.82
N ARG A 30 -1.58 0.83 3.23
CA ARG A 30 -1.65 2.14 3.90
C ARG A 30 -2.97 2.81 3.51
N ARG A 31 -3.41 3.81 4.28
CA ARG A 31 -4.59 4.62 3.98
C ARG A 31 -4.18 6.05 3.64
N HIS A 32 -4.89 6.65 2.69
CA HIS A 32 -4.79 8.07 2.40
C HIS A 32 -5.37 8.88 3.58
N PRO A 33 -4.66 9.88 4.12
CA PRO A 33 -5.11 10.63 5.29
C PRO A 33 -6.39 11.44 5.04
N GLU A 34 -6.55 12.04 3.85
CA GLU A 34 -7.76 12.83 3.51
C GLU A 34 -8.88 11.96 2.92
N SER A 35 -8.60 11.17 1.88
CA SER A 35 -9.63 10.43 1.15
C SER A 35 -9.96 9.04 1.73
N GLY A 36 -9.17 8.51 2.68
CA GLY A 36 -9.35 7.16 3.21
C GLY A 36 -9.03 6.01 2.24
N ASN A 37 -8.65 6.31 0.99
CA ASN A 37 -8.35 5.34 -0.06
C ASN A 37 -7.21 4.39 0.31
N TYR A 38 -7.27 3.16 -0.21
CA TYR A 38 -6.22 2.17 -0.05
C TYR A 38 -5.02 2.50 -0.93
N LEU A 39 -3.84 2.47 -0.31
CA LEU A 39 -2.56 2.72 -0.94
C LEU A 39 -1.62 1.55 -0.66
N CYS A 40 -0.81 1.17 -1.64
CA CYS A 40 0.28 0.24 -1.38
C CYS A 40 1.38 0.89 -0.54
N ASN A 41 2.29 0.08 0.01
CA ASN A 41 3.36 0.59 0.85
C ASN A 41 4.22 1.66 0.15
N ALA A 42 4.52 1.47 -1.14
CA ALA A 42 5.33 2.40 -1.93
C ALA A 42 4.59 3.72 -2.18
N CYS A 43 3.35 3.67 -2.66
CA CYS A 43 2.54 4.86 -2.95
C CYS A 43 2.22 5.65 -1.67
N GLY A 44 1.87 4.98 -0.58
CA GLY A 44 1.63 5.65 0.69
C GLY A 44 2.88 6.35 1.23
N CYS A 45 4.08 5.78 1.02
CA CYS A 45 5.33 6.45 1.39
C CYS A 45 5.59 7.70 0.53
N LYS A 46 5.40 7.62 -0.79
CA LYS A 46 5.51 8.76 -1.70
C LYS A 46 4.52 9.87 -1.33
N GLN A 47 3.26 9.51 -1.13
CA GLN A 47 2.21 10.44 -0.74
C GLN A 47 2.56 11.20 0.53
N ARG A 48 3.08 10.53 1.57
CA ARG A 48 3.51 11.20 2.80
C ARG A 48 4.64 12.20 2.55
N LYS A 49 5.57 11.90 1.65
CA LYS A 49 6.65 12.83 1.27
C LYS A 49 6.11 14.04 0.50
N GLU A 50 5.10 13.84 -0.35
CA GLU A 50 4.48 14.93 -1.11
C GLU A 50 3.58 15.82 -0.23
N VAL A 51 2.80 15.23 0.68
CA VAL A 51 2.01 15.98 1.68
C VAL A 51 2.92 16.76 2.62
N ALA A 52 4.05 16.20 3.03
CA ALA A 52 5.04 16.92 3.83
C ALA A 52 5.65 18.13 3.10
N LYS A 53 5.69 18.14 1.77
CA LYS A 53 6.12 19.31 0.98
C LYS A 53 5.01 20.37 0.85
N LYS A 54 3.74 19.97 0.81
CA LYS A 54 2.58 20.88 0.70
C LYS A 54 2.22 21.60 2.01
N GLY A 55 2.82 21.23 3.13
CA GLY A 55 2.64 21.89 4.44
C GLY A 55 3.67 22.98 4.75
N LYS A 56 4.35 23.54 3.75
CA LYS A 56 5.27 24.67 3.93
C LYS A 56 4.62 25.93 3.35
N PRO A 57 4.21 26.92 4.17
CA PRO A 57 4.00 28.27 3.66
C PRO A 57 5.31 28.84 3.07
#